data_AF-A0A0F8Z5Y4-F1
#
_entry.id   AF-A0A0F8Z5Y4-F1
#
_cell.length_a   1.000
_cell.length_b   1.000
_cell.length_c   1.000
_cell.angle_alpha   90.00
_cell.angle_beta   90.00
_cell.angle_gamma   90.00
#
_symmetry.space_group_name_H-M   'P 1'
#
loop_
_entity.id
_entity.type
_entity.pdbx_description
1 polymer ?
#
loop_
_entity_poly.entity_id
_entity_poly.type
_entity_poly.pdbx_seq_one_letter_code
_entity_poly.pdbx_strand_id
1 'polypeptide(L)'
;MVRALMLAFIIAAFGVAGAGLSTHGLVLAPEDGPLLAASERAAAEWARYGERVGTGKGASVRVRWNPSLNLDGTPVAAAVYAAGDRIDVNSALYRPNVDCLWCAIFHEIGHLLGYDHGDDHYGLLIPRRT
;
A
#
# COMPACT_ATOMS: atom_id res chain seq x y z
N MET A 1 27.52 17.94 -3.85
CA MET A 1 26.27 18.62 -3.44
C MET A 1 25.14 17.60 -3.53
N VAL A 2 24.76 16.98 -2.41
CA VAL A 2 23.70 15.96 -2.37
C VAL A 2 22.37 16.69 -2.32
N ARG A 3 21.66 16.76 -3.44
CA ARG A 3 20.26 17.23 -3.46
C ARG A 3 19.41 16.09 -2.88
N ALA A 4 19.02 16.23 -1.62
CA ALA A 4 17.95 15.44 -1.03
C ALA A 4 16.68 15.69 -1.84
N LEU A 5 16.31 14.74 -2.70
CA LEU A 5 15.05 14.77 -3.42
C LEU A 5 13.97 14.31 -2.44
N MET A 6 13.25 15.26 -1.84
CA MET A 6 12.01 14.98 -1.13
C MET A 6 11.09 14.23 -2.09
N LEU A 7 10.77 12.96 -1.78
CA LEU A 7 9.61 12.30 -2.39
C LEU A 7 8.38 13.03 -1.84
N ALA A 8 7.74 13.83 -2.69
CA ALA A 8 6.42 14.38 -2.40
C ALA A 8 5.41 13.24 -2.56
N PHE A 9 4.99 12.65 -1.44
CA PHE A 9 3.86 11.74 -1.39
C PHE A 9 2.57 12.56 -1.33
N ILE A 10 1.91 12.78 -2.47
CA ILE A 10 0.53 13.25 -2.48
C ILE A 10 -0.33 12.00 -2.64
N ILE A 11 -0.98 11.60 -1.54
CA ILE A 11 -1.87 10.45 -1.47
C ILE A 11 -3.24 11.00 -1.06
N ALA A 12 -4.28 10.77 -1.86
CA ALA A 12 -5.63 11.10 -1.43
C ALA A 12 -6.31 9.84 -0.89
N ALA A 13 -6.70 9.93 0.37
CA ALA A 13 -7.66 9.03 0.96
C ALA A 13 -9.04 9.59 0.67
N PHE A 14 -9.89 8.80 0.03
CA PHE A 14 -11.32 9.07 0.02
C PHE A 14 -12.04 8.08 0.94
N GLY A 15 -12.51 8.63 2.06
CA GLY A 15 -13.87 8.42 2.57
C GLY A 15 -14.34 7.00 2.87
N VAL A 16 -14.09 6.59 4.11
CA VAL A 16 -14.78 5.60 4.95
C VAL A 16 -16.08 5.00 4.39
N ALA A 17 -16.01 3.72 4.02
CA ALA A 17 -17.12 2.79 4.22
C ALA A 17 -16.58 1.66 5.10
N GLY A 18 -17.12 1.55 6.32
CA GLY A 18 -16.69 0.54 7.29
C GLY A 18 -16.80 -0.86 6.70
N ALA A 19 -15.68 -1.42 6.29
CA ALA A 19 -15.56 -2.83 6.00
C ALA A 19 -15.41 -3.53 7.34
N GLY A 20 -16.46 -4.26 7.72
CA GLY A 20 -16.46 -5.05 8.95
C GLY A 20 -15.22 -5.93 9.04
N LEU A 21 -14.69 -6.06 10.26
CA LEU A 21 -13.64 -6.98 10.65
C LEU A 21 -13.93 -8.38 10.06
N SER A 22 -13.36 -8.66 8.88
CA SER A 22 -13.40 -10.00 8.33
C SER A 22 -12.46 -10.82 9.20
N THR A 23 -13.00 -11.84 9.86
CA THR A 23 -12.25 -12.86 10.61
C THR A 23 -11.30 -13.67 9.72
N HIS A 24 -11.26 -13.37 8.42
CA HIS A 24 -10.34 -13.90 7.42
C HIS A 24 -9.33 -12.80 7.09
N GLY A 25 -8.05 -13.05 7.39
CA GLY A 25 -6.97 -12.08 7.14
C GLY A 25 -6.93 -11.59 5.70
N LEU A 26 -6.38 -10.41 5.48
CA LEU A 26 -6.19 -9.82 4.16
C LEU A 26 -5.20 -10.68 3.35
N VAL A 27 -5.59 -11.13 2.16
CA VAL A 27 -4.70 -11.86 1.26
C VAL A 27 -4.49 -11.06 -0.01
N LEU A 28 -3.24 -10.91 -0.40
CA LEU A 28 -2.80 -10.21 -1.60
C LEU A 28 -2.45 -11.21 -2.71
N ALA A 29 -2.75 -10.85 -3.96
CA ALA A 29 -2.36 -11.57 -5.17
C ALA A 29 -1.48 -10.66 -6.04
N PRO A 30 -0.15 -10.64 -5.81
CA PRO A 30 0.79 -9.87 -6.62
C PRO A 30 0.97 -10.49 -8.01
N GLU A 31 1.05 -9.65 -9.04
CA GLU A 31 1.12 -10.12 -10.43
C GLU A 31 2.49 -10.69 -10.84
N ASP A 32 3.58 -10.23 -10.20
CA ASP A 32 4.95 -10.62 -10.54
C ASP A 32 5.86 -10.77 -9.29
N GLY A 33 7.10 -11.21 -9.52
CA GLY A 33 8.09 -11.46 -8.47
C GLY A 33 8.45 -10.22 -7.63
N PRO A 34 8.76 -9.06 -8.23
CA PRO A 34 8.99 -7.82 -7.49
C PRO A 34 7.83 -7.40 -6.59
N LEU A 35 6.60 -7.43 -7.09
CA LEU A 35 5.42 -7.10 -6.28
C LEU A 35 5.17 -8.16 -5.21
N LEU A 36 5.46 -9.43 -5.47
CA LEU A 36 5.38 -10.50 -4.47
C LEU A 36 6.34 -10.24 -3.31
N ALA A 37 7.63 -10.04 -3.60
CA ALA A 37 8.63 -9.82 -2.55
C ALA A 37 8.32 -8.57 -1.71
N ALA A 38 7.85 -7.50 -2.36
CA ALA A 38 7.45 -6.28 -1.66
C ALA A 38 6.18 -6.46 -0.82
N SER A 39 5.19 -7.21 -1.32
CA SER A 39 3.96 -7.53 -0.60
C SER A 39 4.24 -8.39 0.64
N GLU A 40 5.12 -9.40 0.52
CA GLU A 40 5.53 -10.24 1.65
C GLU A 40 6.27 -9.45 2.72
N ARG A 41 7.16 -8.54 2.30
CA ARG A 41 7.86 -7.64 3.24
C ARG A 41 6.89 -6.71 3.97
N ALA A 42 5.92 -6.14 3.26
CA ALA A 42 4.88 -5.28 3.83
C ALA A 42 3.97 -6.04 4.81
N ALA A 43 3.53 -7.24 4.42
CA ALA A 43 2.72 -8.13 5.28
C ALA A 43 3.46 -8.51 6.57
N ALA A 44 4.76 -8.83 6.47
CA ALA A 44 5.60 -9.11 7.64
C ALA A 44 5.75 -7.91 8.57
N GLU A 45 5.73 -6.68 8.05
CA GLU A 45 5.73 -5.47 8.86
C GLU A 45 4.38 -5.29 9.56
N TRP A 46 3.26 -5.50 8.86
CA TRP A 46 1.91 -5.44 9.43
C TRP A 46 1.68 -6.43 10.57
N ALA A 47 2.30 -7.61 10.50
CA ALA A 47 2.26 -8.60 11.59
C ALA A 47 2.79 -8.05 12.93
N ARG A 48 3.71 -7.07 12.91
CA ARG A 48 4.22 -6.41 14.14
C ARG A 48 3.15 -5.60 14.85
N TYR A 49 2.16 -5.11 14.10
CA TYR A 49 0.99 -4.39 14.62
C TYR A 49 -0.18 -5.33 14.94
N GLY A 50 -0.02 -6.64 14.73
CA GLY A 50 -1.03 -7.67 15.03
C GLY A 50 -1.99 -7.95 13.87
N GLU A 51 -1.74 -7.32 12.72
CA GLU A 51 -2.56 -7.47 11.53
C GLU A 51 -2.23 -8.77 10.79
N ARG A 52 -3.27 -9.40 10.23
CA ARG A 52 -3.14 -10.67 9.51
C ARG A 52 -3.18 -10.40 8.02
N VAL A 53 -2.01 -10.21 7.43
CA VAL A 53 -1.83 -9.99 5.99
C VAL A 53 -0.99 -11.14 5.42
N GLY A 54 -1.38 -11.67 4.27
CA GLY A 54 -0.64 -12.73 3.57
C GLY A 54 -0.65 -12.55 2.05
N THR A 55 0.06 -13.43 1.35
CA THR A 55 0.09 -13.51 -0.11
C THR A 55 -0.41 -14.90 -0.54
N GLY A 56 -1.10 -15.00 -1.68
CA GLY A 56 -1.59 -16.30 -2.14
C GLY A 56 -2.34 -16.29 -3.47
N LYS A 57 -2.41 -17.46 -4.11
CA LYS A 57 -3.27 -17.67 -5.29
C LYS A 57 -4.73 -17.73 -4.84
N GLY A 58 -5.61 -16.99 -5.52
CA GLY A 58 -7.05 -16.91 -5.18
C GLY A 58 -7.40 -15.80 -4.18
N ALA A 59 -6.50 -14.85 -3.96
CA ALA A 59 -6.70 -13.74 -3.05
C ALA A 59 -7.75 -12.72 -3.53
N SER A 60 -8.32 -11.97 -2.59
CA SER A 60 -9.33 -10.94 -2.86
C SER A 60 -8.74 -9.61 -3.37
N VAL A 61 -7.46 -9.35 -3.11
CA VAL A 61 -6.82 -8.07 -3.47
C VAL A 61 -5.68 -8.29 -4.44
N ARG A 62 -5.82 -7.79 -5.66
CA ARG A 62 -4.76 -7.84 -6.67
C ARG A 62 -3.73 -6.74 -6.42
N VAL A 63 -2.44 -7.04 -6.60
CA VAL A 63 -1.37 -6.03 -6.57
C VAL A 63 -0.69 -6.01 -7.93
N ARG A 64 -0.73 -4.86 -8.62
CA ARG A 64 -0.25 -4.75 -10.01
C ARG A 64 0.41 -3.42 -10.32
N TRP A 65 1.17 -3.39 -11.41
CA TRP A 65 1.70 -2.18 -12.00
C TRP A 65 0.65 -1.41 -12.81
N ASN A 66 0.72 -0.08 -12.76
CA ASN A 66 -0.10 0.83 -13.56
C ASN A 66 0.72 2.09 -13.93
N PRO A 67 1.30 2.18 -15.14
CA PRO A 67 2.13 3.32 -15.54
C PRO A 67 1.33 4.62 -15.74
N SER A 68 0.00 4.54 -15.79
CA SER A 68 -0.90 5.67 -15.99
C SER A 68 -1.63 6.06 -14.70
N LEU A 69 -1.19 5.54 -13.55
CA LEU A 69 -1.83 5.80 -12.26
C LEU A 69 -1.76 7.29 -11.93
N ASN A 70 -2.93 7.91 -11.87
CA ASN A 70 -3.09 9.31 -11.56
C ASN A 70 -4.38 9.52 -10.76
N LEU A 71 -4.38 10.61 -10.00
CA LEU A 71 -5.52 11.09 -9.25
C LEU A 71 -5.74 12.56 -9.61
N ASP A 72 -6.91 12.88 -10.14
CA ASP A 72 -7.29 14.25 -10.54
C ASP A 72 -6.20 14.94 -11.40
N GLY A 73 -5.60 14.17 -12.31
CA GLY A 73 -4.52 14.62 -13.20
C GLY A 73 -3.12 14.63 -12.58
N THR A 74 -2.98 14.26 -11.31
CA THR A 74 -1.69 14.19 -10.60
C THR A 74 -1.20 12.73 -10.53
N PRO A 75 -0.02 12.40 -11.06
CA PRO A 75 0.57 11.07 -10.88
C PRO A 75 0.80 10.75 -9.40
N VAL A 76 0.39 9.57 -8.95
CA VAL A 76 0.58 9.09 -7.56
C VAL A 76 1.40 7.80 -7.55
N ALA A 77 2.09 7.51 -6.45
CA ALA A 77 3.03 6.38 -6.35
C ALA A 77 2.32 5.02 -6.24
N ALA A 78 1.26 4.94 -5.45
CA ALA A 78 0.38 3.80 -5.34
C ALA A 78 -1.03 4.28 -4.97
N ALA A 79 -2.03 3.41 -5.14
CA ALA A 79 -3.39 3.67 -4.69
C ALA A 79 -4.18 2.36 -4.52
N VAL A 80 -5.01 2.32 -3.49
CA VAL A 80 -6.11 1.37 -3.34
C VAL A 80 -7.42 1.94 -3.89
N TYR A 81 -8.24 1.10 -4.53
CA TYR A 81 -9.55 1.51 -5.04
C TYR A 81 -10.64 1.32 -3.97
N ALA A 82 -11.72 2.11 -4.06
CA ALA A 82 -12.83 2.09 -3.09
C ALA A 82 -13.49 0.71 -2.90
N ALA A 83 -13.43 -0.17 -3.91
CA ALA A 83 -13.93 -1.54 -3.82
C ALA A 83 -13.06 -2.46 -2.94
N GLY A 84 -11.85 -2.03 -2.58
CA GLY A 84 -10.91 -2.79 -1.76
C GLY A 84 -10.34 -4.04 -2.44
N ASP A 85 -10.52 -4.20 -3.75
CA ASP A 85 -10.16 -5.42 -4.50
C ASP A 85 -8.80 -5.32 -5.21
N ARG A 86 -8.14 -4.16 -5.13
CA ARG A 86 -6.92 -3.88 -5.88
C ARG A 86 -6.06 -2.76 -5.32
N ILE A 87 -4.75 -2.98 -5.34
CA ILE A 87 -3.68 -2.00 -5.17
C ILE A 87 -2.96 -1.85 -6.52
N ASP A 88 -2.90 -0.61 -7.03
CA ASP A 88 -2.10 -0.25 -8.20
C ASP A 88 -0.83 0.47 -7.75
N VAL A 89 0.33 0.10 -8.33
CA VAL A 89 1.61 0.79 -8.12
C VAL A 89 2.05 1.45 -9.42
N ASN A 90 2.47 2.70 -9.36
CA ASN A 90 2.84 3.47 -10.54
C ASN A 90 4.24 3.11 -11.05
N SER A 91 4.29 2.29 -12.09
CA SER A 91 5.56 1.87 -12.71
C SER A 91 6.27 2.97 -13.49
N ALA A 92 5.60 4.07 -13.85
CA ALA A 92 6.23 5.22 -14.50
C ALA A 92 6.97 6.13 -13.50
N LEU A 93 6.55 6.13 -12.23
CA LEU A 93 7.22 6.88 -11.16
C LEU A 93 8.22 6.03 -10.37
N TYR A 94 7.97 4.73 -10.25
CA TYR A 94 8.78 3.84 -9.44
C TYR A 94 10.19 3.67 -10.01
N ARG A 95 11.21 3.98 -9.21
CA ARG A 95 12.63 3.75 -9.52
C ARG A 95 13.17 2.59 -8.68
N PRO A 96 13.49 1.45 -9.32
CA PRO A 96 14.07 0.30 -8.62
C PRO A 96 15.32 0.70 -7.82
N ASN A 97 15.45 0.15 -6.61
CA ASN A 97 16.55 0.39 -5.66
C ASN A 97 16.67 1.82 -5.10
N VAL A 98 15.80 2.75 -5.51
CA VAL A 98 15.72 4.11 -4.97
C VAL A 98 14.46 4.28 -4.14
N ASP A 99 13.32 3.91 -4.73
CA ASP A 99 12.03 4.08 -4.09
C ASP A 99 11.67 2.81 -3.29
N CYS A 100 11.03 3.00 -2.13
CA CYS A 100 10.65 1.88 -1.26
C CYS A 100 9.32 1.25 -1.70
N LEU A 101 9.39 0.26 -2.61
CA LEU A 101 8.19 -0.43 -3.12
C LEU A 101 7.32 -1.03 -2.02
N TRP A 102 7.95 -1.71 -1.06
CA TRP A 102 7.22 -2.34 0.03
C TRP A 102 6.60 -1.30 0.97
N CYS A 103 7.17 -0.09 1.11
CA CYS A 103 6.58 0.98 1.90
C CYS A 103 5.29 1.51 1.25
N ALA A 104 5.29 1.66 -0.08
CA ALA A 104 4.09 2.04 -0.81
C ALA A 104 2.99 0.97 -0.67
N ILE A 105 3.33 -0.31 -0.82
CA ILE A 105 2.36 -1.40 -0.63
C ILE A 105 1.88 -1.47 0.83
N PHE A 106 2.77 -1.28 1.81
CA PHE A 106 2.41 -1.21 3.24
C PHE A 106 1.37 -0.13 3.51
N HIS A 107 1.57 1.05 2.91
CA HIS A 107 0.65 2.16 3.02
C HIS A 107 -0.75 1.80 2.52
N GLU A 108 -0.86 1.26 1.30
CA GLU A 108 -2.15 0.89 0.71
C GLU A 108 -2.84 -0.27 1.46
N ILE A 109 -2.07 -1.19 2.03
CA ILE A 109 -2.61 -2.19 2.96
C ILE A 109 -3.22 -1.52 4.19
N GLY A 110 -2.61 -0.46 4.72
CA GLY A 110 -3.17 0.30 5.84
C GLY A 110 -4.56 0.82 5.57
N HIS A 111 -4.80 1.39 4.39
CA HIS A 111 -6.14 1.81 3.98
C HIS A 111 -7.14 0.65 3.92
N LEU A 112 -6.73 -0.51 3.39
CA LEU A 112 -7.56 -1.73 3.40
C LEU A 112 -7.91 -2.23 4.80
N LEU A 113 -7.01 -1.99 5.76
CA LEU A 113 -7.19 -2.32 7.17
C LEU A 113 -7.90 -1.21 7.97
N GLY A 114 -8.22 -0.08 7.33
CA GLY A 114 -8.94 1.05 7.95
C GLY A 114 -8.06 2.06 8.69
N TYR A 115 -6.74 2.08 8.43
CA TYR A 115 -5.85 3.09 8.97
C TYR A 115 -5.89 4.38 8.13
N ASP A 116 -5.95 5.51 8.82
CA ASP A 116 -5.95 6.85 8.23
C ASP A 116 -4.53 7.35 7.95
N HIS A 117 -4.44 8.39 7.11
CA HIS A 117 -3.21 9.10 6.85
C HIS A 117 -2.63 9.79 8.08
N GLY A 118 -1.30 9.76 8.18
CA GLY A 118 -0.55 10.48 9.20
C GLY A 118 0.88 10.80 8.80
N ASP A 119 1.59 11.47 9.69
CA ASP A 119 3.00 11.84 9.48
C ASP A 119 3.98 10.75 9.93
N ASP A 120 3.48 9.58 10.30
CA ASP A 120 4.25 8.47 10.87
C ASP A 120 4.24 7.24 9.94
N HIS A 121 5.08 6.23 10.22
CA HIS A 121 5.05 4.88 9.62
C HIS A 121 4.59 4.79 8.15
N TYR A 122 5.37 5.42 7.25
CA TYR A 122 5.11 5.43 5.80
C TYR A 122 3.81 6.14 5.38
N GLY A 123 3.37 7.13 6.16
CA GLY A 123 2.22 7.97 5.84
C GLY A 123 0.93 7.56 6.55
N LEU A 124 0.99 6.74 7.61
CA LEU A 124 -0.18 6.20 8.30
C LEU A 124 -0.18 6.54 9.80
N LEU A 125 -1.37 6.75 10.35
CA LEU A 125 -1.60 6.83 11.79
C LEU A 125 -1.81 5.43 12.37
N ILE A 126 -0.73 4.81 12.83
CA ILE A 126 -0.83 3.53 13.55
C ILE A 126 -0.94 3.82 15.05
N PRO A 127 -2.04 3.42 15.73
CA PRO A 127 -2.19 3.62 17.17
C PRO A 127 -1.01 2.97 17.91
N ARG A 128 -0.30 3.75 18.71
CA ARG A 128 0.74 3.19 19.58
C ARG A 128 0.06 2.30 20.60
N ARG A 129 0.48 1.03 20.68
CA ARG A 129 0.08 0.17 21.80
C ARG A 129 0.66 0.79 23.08
N THR A 130 -0.19 1.40 23.89
CA THR A 130 0.11 1.79 25.28
C THR A 130 0.11 0.58 26.18
#